data_AF-A0A3N6NZH0-F1
#
_entry.id   AF-A0A3N6NZH0-F1
#
_cell.length_a   1.000
_cell.length_b   1.000
_cell.length_c   1.000
_cell.angle_alpha   90.00
_cell.angle_beta   90.00
_cell.angle_gamma   90.00
#
_symmetry.space_group_name_H-M   'P 1'
#
loop_
_entity.id
_entity.type
_entity.pdbx_description
1 polymer ?
#
loop_
_entity_poly.entity_id
_entity_poly.type
_entity_poly.pdbx_seq_one_letter_code
_entity_poly.pdbx_strand_id
1 'polypeptide(L)' 'DRWCLCASRWKEALDSGVAPPVVLSGTHQKALEVVPLEVLQEHALI' A
#
# COMPACT_ATOMS: atom_id res chain seq x y z
N ASP A 1 3.15 -1.70 15.46
CA ASP A 1 4.20 -2.29 14.60
C ASP A 1 4.03 -1.89 13.15
N ARG A 2 5.11 -1.97 12.36
CA ARG A 2 5.12 -1.70 10.92
C ARG A 2 5.85 -2.84 10.22
N TRP A 3 5.35 -3.28 9.07
CA TRP A 3 5.93 -4.41 8.35
C TRP A 3 5.95 -4.13 6.84
N CYS A 4 7.03 -4.52 6.18
CA CYS A 4 7.14 -4.43 4.73
C CYS A 4 6.44 -5.64 4.09
N LEU A 5 5.47 -5.37 3.20
CA LEU A 5 4.67 -6.38 2.53
C LEU A 5 4.97 -6.37 1.03
N CYS A 6 4.76 -7.49 0.35
CA CYS A 6 4.77 -7.50 -1.11
C CYS A 6 3.64 -6.60 -1.65
N ALA A 7 3.92 -5.75 -2.62
CA ALA A 7 2.93 -4.85 -3.21
C ALA A 7 1.72 -5.61 -3.79
N SER A 8 1.93 -6.81 -4.35
CA SER A 8 0.85 -7.69 -4.81
C SER A 8 -0.06 -8.16 -3.67
N ARG A 9 0.49 -8.51 -2.50
CA ARG A 9 -0.29 -8.91 -1.33
C ARG A 9 -1.09 -7.75 -0.76
N TRP A 10 -0.52 -6.55 -0.76
CA TRP A 10 -1.26 -5.36 -0.37
C TRP A 10 -2.41 -5.07 -1.37
N LYS A 11 -2.17 -5.25 -2.67
CA LYS A 11 -3.20 -5.10 -3.71
C LYS A 11 -4.34 -6.11 -3.56
N GLU A 12 -4.05 -7.38 -3.27
CA GLU A 12 -5.08 -8.39 -2.97
C GLU A 12 -5.99 -7.97 -1.80
N ALA A 13 -5.39 -7.37 -0.76
CA ALA A 13 -6.15 -6.84 0.38
C ALA A 13 -7.00 -5.63 -0.01
N LEU A 14 -6.50 -4.75 -0.88
CA LEU A 14 -7.26 -3.64 -1.45
C LEU A 14 -8.46 -4.14 -2.25
N ASP A 15 -8.25 -5.09 -3.15
CA ASP A 15 -9.31 -5.67 -4.00
C ASP A 15 -10.36 -6.39 -3.13
N SER A 16 -9.98 -6.87 -1.94
CA SER A 16 -10.87 -7.47 -0.95
C SER A 16 -11.52 -6.44 0.01
N GLY A 17 -11.22 -5.15 -0.15
CA GLY A 17 -11.76 -4.06 0.68
C GLY A 17 -11.20 -4.00 2.10
N VAL A 18 -10.05 -4.65 2.35
CA VAL A 18 -9.41 -4.77 3.67
C VAL A 18 -7.93 -4.36 3.66
N ALA A 19 -7.55 -3.47 2.75
CA ALA A 19 -6.17 -2.96 2.68
C ALA A 19 -5.77 -2.28 4.00
N PRO A 20 -4.63 -2.65 4.59
CA PRO A 20 -4.13 -1.98 5.77
C PRO A 20 -3.55 -0.59 5.41
N PRO A 21 -3.52 0.34 6.38
CA PRO A 21 -2.89 1.65 6.19
C PRO A 21 -1.42 1.55 5.78
N VAL A 22 -0.97 2.47 4.93
CA VAL A 22 0.37 2.48 4.34
C VAL A 22 1.18 3.66 4.88
N VAL A 23 2.46 3.43 5.16
CA VAL A 23 3.42 4.49 5.46
C VAL A 23 4.14 4.87 4.18
N LEU A 24 3.76 5.99 3.56
CA LEU A 24 4.30 6.42 2.26
C LEU A 24 5.82 6.59 2.29
N SER A 25 6.37 7.19 3.35
CA SER A 25 7.82 7.36 3.52
C SER A 25 8.59 6.04 3.67
N GLY A 26 7.89 4.95 4.01
CA GLY A 26 8.45 3.60 4.13
C GLY A 26 8.13 2.69 2.93
N THR A 27 7.49 3.21 1.90
CA THR A 27 7.06 2.41 0.73
C THR A 27 8.00 2.65 -0.44
N HIS A 28 8.54 1.57 -1.00
CA HIS A 28 9.46 1.65 -2.13
C HIS A 28 8.73 2.11 -3.41
N GLN A 29 9.36 2.97 -4.23
CA GLN A 29 8.75 3.54 -5.44
C GLN A 29 8.22 2.49 -6.44
N LYS A 30 8.87 1.32 -6.52
CA LYS A 30 8.40 0.18 -7.33
C LYS A 30 6.99 -0.33 -6.98
N ALA A 31 6.45 -0.01 -5.80
CA ALA A 31 5.05 -0.33 -5.48
C ALA A 31 4.07 0.35 -6.46
N LEU A 32 4.48 1.48 -7.06
CA LEU A 32 3.72 2.20 -8.08
C LEU A 32 3.51 1.43 -9.38
N GLU A 33 4.29 0.38 -9.64
CA GLU A 33 4.09 -0.54 -10.77
C GLU A 33 2.87 -1.46 -10.54
N VAL A 34 2.41 -1.60 -9.29
CA VAL A 34 1.33 -2.52 -8.89
C VAL A 34 0.08 -1.77 -8.41
N VAL A 35 0.27 -0.65 -7.72
CA VAL A 35 -0.78 0.18 -7.12
C VAL A 35 -0.50 1.65 -7.41
N PRO A 36 -1.45 2.41 -7.98
CA PRO A 36 -1.27 3.85 -8.23
C PRO A 36 -0.99 4.66 -6.96
N LEU A 37 -0.29 5.80 -7.10
CA LEU A 37 0.08 6.63 -5.96
C LEU A 37 -1.15 7.18 -5.23
N GLU A 38 -2.19 7.54 -5.98
CA GLU A 38 -3.43 8.12 -5.45
C GLU A 38 -4.10 7.14 -4.47
N VAL A 39 -4.12 5.85 -4.83
CA VAL A 39 -4.68 4.78 -3.99
C VAL A 39 -3.87 4.60 -2.71
N LEU A 40 -2.54 4.69 -2.79
CA LEU A 40 -1.67 4.63 -1.61
C LEU A 40 -1.84 5.85 -0.70
N GLN A 41 -2.13 7.02 -1.28
CA GLN A 41 -2.40 8.26 -0.54
C GLN A 41 -3.74 8.20 0.21
N GLU A 42 -4.78 7.62 -0.40
CA GLU A 42 -6.08 7.40 0.25
C GLU A 42 -5.97 6.48 1.48
N HIS A 43 -5.02 5.55 1.47
CA HIS A 43 -4.75 4.61 2.56
C HIS A 43 -3.56 5.03 3.43
N ALA A 44 -3.06 6.26 3.29
CA ALA A 44 -1.90 6.72 4.05
C ALA A 44 -2.22 6.82 5.55
N LEU A 45 -1.29 6.33 6.37
CA LEU A 45 -1.30 6.57 7.81
C LEU A 45 -1.06 8.07 8.08
N ILE A 46 -1.97 8.69 8.82
CA ILE A 46 -1.86 10.07 9.33
C ILE A 46 -0.71 10.16 10.34
#